data_AF-A0A4Z1SU00-F1
#
_entry.id   AF-A0A4Z1SU00-F1
#
_cell.length_a   1.000
_cell.length_b   1.000
_cell.length_c   1.000
_cell.angle_alpha   90.00
_cell.angle_beta   90.00
_cell.angle_gamma   90.00
#
_symmetry.space_group_name_H-M   'P 1'
#
loop_
_entity.id
_entity.type
_entity.pdbx_description
1 polymer ?
#
loop_
_entity_poly.entity_id
_entity_poly.type
_entity_poly.pdbx_seq_one_letter_code
_entity_poly.pdbx_strand_id
1 'polypeptide(L)'
;MGHSLTQPDCPTRDQLFTEFIGALVYSESELRDRQLLNLRRLMLMRQPDACRFDPTHLPLLYLIDEDKDGLFSLHDLMNLGYYRGVVEELTGCRSSESVSAIEAFATGLLAAQSTVDAFAEWFVQLLEHVDGTHMVGAARCVPSTTIYVLHTVLKIGAVMQESFEQFLEMFHRAGLQLGLLSLEQERMSTTSIPVVLLKVFATTLYQSFSTTFRSLRLNLDTIPEYVRPFTYSTFPLLRADFQERLEVAVKGLSELSVSDTTDLSEG
;
A
#
# COMPACT_ATOMS: atom_id res chain seq x y z
N MET A 1 -12.46 -14.58 -16.12
CA MET A 1 -11.89 -13.33 -16.69
C MET A 1 -10.39 -13.15 -16.43
N GLY A 2 -9.76 -13.88 -15.50
CA GLY A 2 -8.33 -13.69 -15.16
C GLY A 2 -7.35 -13.94 -16.32
N HIS A 3 -7.68 -14.82 -17.26
CA HIS A 3 -6.87 -15.08 -18.46
C HIS A 3 -6.78 -13.91 -19.45
N SER A 4 -7.61 -12.85 -19.29
CA SER A 4 -7.57 -11.70 -20.20
C SER A 4 -6.36 -10.80 -19.94
N LEU A 5 -5.84 -10.73 -18.70
CA LEU A 5 -4.72 -9.83 -18.35
C LEU A 5 -3.40 -10.20 -19.03
N THR A 6 -3.28 -11.45 -19.52
CA THR A 6 -2.13 -11.90 -20.30
C THR A 6 -2.23 -11.56 -21.79
N GLN A 7 -3.42 -11.12 -22.27
CA GLN A 7 -3.60 -10.76 -23.68
C GLN A 7 -3.09 -9.34 -23.94
N PRO A 8 -2.39 -9.11 -25.07
CA PRO A 8 -1.93 -7.78 -25.46
C PRO A 8 -3.08 -6.76 -25.58
N ASP A 9 -4.20 -7.13 -26.16
CA ASP A 9 -5.30 -6.19 -26.42
C ASP A 9 -6.31 -6.11 -25.27
N CYS A 10 -5.87 -6.34 -24.03
CA CYS A 10 -6.76 -6.33 -22.87
C CYS A 10 -7.00 -4.91 -22.35
N PRO A 11 -8.23 -4.37 -22.43
CA PRO A 11 -8.51 -2.99 -22.01
C PRO A 11 -8.23 -2.76 -20.52
N THR A 12 -8.49 -3.77 -19.70
CA THR A 12 -8.23 -3.76 -18.26
C THR A 12 -6.74 -3.60 -17.95
N ARG A 13 -5.89 -4.30 -18.72
CA ARG A 13 -4.44 -4.24 -18.60
C ARG A 13 -3.94 -2.85 -18.98
N ASP A 14 -4.43 -2.32 -20.09
CA ASP A 14 -4.06 -0.98 -20.56
C ASP A 14 -4.48 0.11 -19.57
N GLN A 15 -5.67 -0.03 -18.98
CA GLN A 15 -6.13 0.88 -17.92
C GLN A 15 -5.24 0.79 -16.69
N LEU A 16 -4.89 -0.42 -16.23
CA LEU A 16 -3.98 -0.60 -15.10
C LEU A 16 -2.61 0.01 -15.36
N PHE A 17 -2.06 -0.18 -16.56
CA PHE A 17 -0.77 0.41 -16.95
C PHE A 17 -0.85 1.94 -16.90
N THR A 18 -1.90 2.52 -17.49
CA THR A 18 -2.10 3.97 -17.53
C THR A 18 -2.17 4.56 -16.13
N GLU A 19 -2.97 3.97 -15.25
CA GLU A 19 -3.17 4.47 -13.88
C GLU A 19 -1.91 4.27 -13.02
N PHE A 20 -1.22 3.14 -13.16
CA PHE A 20 0.03 2.88 -12.45
C PHE A 20 1.17 3.81 -12.90
N ILE A 21 1.30 4.03 -14.21
CA ILE A 21 2.26 5.01 -14.76
C ILE A 21 1.91 6.41 -14.26
N GLY A 22 0.63 6.79 -14.27
CA GLY A 22 0.16 8.06 -13.73
C GLY A 22 0.58 8.25 -12.27
N ALA A 23 0.46 7.21 -11.43
CA ALA A 23 0.91 7.26 -10.04
C ALA A 23 2.44 7.31 -9.90
N LEU A 24 3.18 6.55 -10.71
CA LEU A 24 4.65 6.50 -10.69
C LEU A 24 5.30 7.80 -11.13
N VAL A 25 4.74 8.44 -12.14
CA VAL A 25 5.31 9.62 -12.77
C VAL A 25 5.48 10.77 -11.78
N TYR A 26 4.54 10.91 -10.84
CA TYR A 26 4.61 11.90 -9.75
C TYR A 26 5.31 11.38 -8.49
N SER A 27 5.87 10.16 -8.51
CA SER A 27 6.59 9.58 -7.40
C SER A 27 8.05 10.06 -7.34
N GLU A 28 8.70 9.79 -6.22
CA GLU A 28 10.14 10.06 -6.04
C GLU A 28 10.97 9.33 -7.10
N SER A 29 12.14 9.89 -7.46
CA SER A 29 12.95 9.35 -8.55
C SER A 29 13.37 7.89 -8.31
N GLU A 30 13.76 7.54 -7.09
CA GLU A 30 14.17 6.17 -6.76
C GLU A 30 13.01 5.17 -6.92
N LEU A 31 11.82 5.51 -6.43
CA LEU A 31 10.63 4.67 -6.58
C LEU A 31 10.20 4.54 -8.03
N ARG A 32 10.31 5.62 -8.82
CA ARG A 32 10.03 5.62 -10.25
C ARG A 32 11.02 4.74 -11.01
N ASP A 33 12.31 4.82 -10.71
CA ASP A 33 13.36 4.01 -11.34
C ASP A 33 13.19 2.52 -11.02
N ARG A 34 12.73 2.21 -9.80
CA ARG A 34 12.38 0.84 -9.37
C ARG A 34 10.98 0.40 -9.82
N GLN A 35 10.15 1.29 -10.35
CA GLN A 35 8.75 1.04 -10.77
C GLN A 35 7.85 0.57 -9.62
N LEU A 36 8.00 1.21 -8.46
CA LEU A 36 7.29 0.87 -7.23
C LEU A 36 6.46 2.06 -6.73
N LEU A 37 5.31 1.76 -6.13
CA LEU A 37 4.47 2.73 -5.44
C LEU A 37 4.58 2.52 -3.93
N ASN A 38 4.71 3.61 -3.18
CA ASN A 38 4.45 3.57 -1.74
C ASN A 38 2.94 3.63 -1.44
N LEU A 39 2.57 3.42 -0.18
CA LEU A 39 1.17 3.41 0.25
C LEU A 39 0.40 4.69 -0.15
N ARG A 40 1.02 5.87 0.00
CA ARG A 40 0.38 7.15 -0.35
C ARG A 40 0.04 7.20 -1.84
N ARG A 41 0.95 6.80 -2.71
CA ARG A 41 0.74 6.78 -4.16
C ARG A 41 -0.29 5.74 -4.56
N LEU A 42 -0.25 4.57 -3.92
CA LEU A 42 -1.25 3.51 -4.13
C LEU A 42 -2.66 3.99 -3.78
N MET A 43 -2.84 4.75 -2.70
CA MET A 43 -4.14 5.30 -2.29
C MET A 43 -4.68 6.37 -3.25
N LEU A 44 -3.80 7.11 -3.92
CA LEU A 44 -4.17 8.16 -4.88
C LEU A 44 -4.42 7.61 -6.29
N MET A 45 -3.91 6.41 -6.59
CA MET A 45 -4.11 5.76 -7.88
C MET A 45 -5.58 5.42 -8.07
N ARG A 46 -6.14 5.79 -9.23
CA ARG A 46 -7.48 5.36 -9.61
C ARG A 46 -7.42 3.90 -10.04
N GLN A 47 -8.04 3.03 -9.27
CA GLN A 47 -7.99 1.60 -9.52
C GLN A 47 -9.00 1.18 -10.61
N PRO A 48 -8.57 0.47 -11.67
CA PRO A 48 -9.47 -0.21 -12.60
C PRO A 48 -10.39 -1.19 -11.88
N ASP A 49 -11.62 -1.37 -12.37
CA ASP A 49 -12.61 -2.21 -11.69
C ASP A 49 -12.12 -3.63 -11.43
N ALA A 50 -11.36 -4.23 -12.36
CA ALA A 50 -10.85 -5.59 -12.23
C ALA A 50 -9.81 -5.78 -11.13
N CYS A 51 -9.13 -4.72 -10.69
CA CYS A 51 -8.15 -4.75 -9.61
C CYS A 51 -8.52 -3.75 -8.50
N ARG A 52 -9.81 -3.42 -8.40
CA ARG A 52 -10.30 -2.57 -7.32
C ARG A 52 -10.26 -3.30 -5.99
N PHE A 53 -9.66 -2.67 -4.98
CA PHE A 53 -9.59 -3.13 -3.60
C PHE A 53 -9.65 -1.95 -2.64
N ASP A 54 -9.98 -2.22 -1.39
CA ASP A 54 -9.93 -1.21 -0.35
C ASP A 54 -8.50 -1.12 0.22
N PRO A 55 -7.74 -0.03 -0.02
CA PRO A 55 -6.40 0.13 0.55
C PRO A 55 -6.42 0.26 2.08
N THR A 56 -7.60 0.38 2.70
CA THR A 56 -7.75 0.35 4.17
C THR A 56 -7.72 -1.07 4.74
N HIS A 57 -7.83 -2.09 3.90
CA HIS A 57 -7.76 -3.48 4.32
C HIS A 57 -6.30 -3.96 4.41
N LEU A 58 -5.62 -3.66 5.51
CA LEU A 58 -4.21 -3.99 5.73
C LEU A 58 -3.83 -5.46 5.48
N PRO A 59 -4.62 -6.48 5.87
CA PRO A 59 -4.26 -7.86 5.55
C PRO A 59 -4.23 -8.13 4.05
N LEU A 60 -5.01 -7.39 3.24
CA LEU A 60 -4.97 -7.50 1.79
C LEU A 60 -3.73 -6.82 1.23
N LEU A 61 -3.36 -5.65 1.75
CA LEU A 61 -2.07 -5.02 1.41
C LEU A 61 -0.88 -5.94 1.74
N TYR A 62 -0.91 -6.58 2.92
CA TYR A 62 0.07 -7.58 3.32
C TYR A 62 0.05 -8.78 2.39
N LEU A 63 -1.13 -9.22 1.93
CA LEU A 63 -1.24 -10.31 0.98
C LEU A 63 -0.62 -9.93 -0.36
N ILE A 64 -0.91 -8.76 -0.94
CA ILE A 64 -0.48 -8.42 -2.30
C ILE A 64 1.01 -8.12 -2.40
N ASP A 65 1.60 -7.48 -1.40
CA ASP A 65 3.04 -7.21 -1.34
C ASP A 65 3.81 -8.54 -1.21
N GLU A 66 4.44 -9.04 -2.27
CA GLU A 66 5.03 -10.38 -2.27
C GLU A 66 6.27 -10.49 -1.39
N ASP A 67 7.22 -9.57 -1.55
CA ASP A 67 8.52 -9.54 -0.90
C ASP A 67 8.50 -8.89 0.48
N LYS A 68 7.34 -8.35 0.88
CA LYS A 68 7.08 -7.73 2.19
C LYS A 68 7.97 -6.52 2.44
N ASP A 69 8.29 -5.77 1.39
CA ASP A 69 9.13 -4.57 1.49
C ASP A 69 8.33 -3.28 1.77
N GLY A 70 6.99 -3.36 1.80
CA GLY A 70 6.11 -2.21 2.04
C GLY A 70 5.89 -1.33 0.80
N LEU A 71 6.37 -1.77 -0.37
CA LEU A 71 6.14 -1.14 -1.66
C LEU A 71 5.27 -2.03 -2.54
N PHE A 72 4.71 -1.44 -3.60
CA PHE A 72 3.78 -2.13 -4.49
C PHE A 72 4.22 -1.98 -5.93
N SER A 73 4.46 -3.11 -6.58
CA SER A 73 4.79 -3.19 -8.00
C SER A 73 3.53 -3.32 -8.85
N LEU A 74 3.68 -3.12 -10.15
CA LEU A 74 2.63 -3.44 -11.12
C LEU A 74 2.23 -4.93 -11.07
N HIS A 75 3.20 -5.82 -10.82
CA HIS A 75 2.96 -7.26 -10.75
C HIS A 75 2.02 -7.62 -9.61
N ASP A 76 2.16 -6.97 -8.45
CA ASP A 76 1.27 -7.19 -7.30
C ASP A 76 -0.19 -6.89 -7.65
N LEU A 77 -0.41 -5.77 -8.36
CA LEU A 77 -1.74 -5.37 -8.81
C LEU A 77 -2.30 -6.27 -9.91
N MET A 78 -1.46 -6.71 -10.84
CA MET A 78 -1.85 -7.67 -11.87
C MET A 78 -2.22 -9.03 -11.27
N ASN A 79 -1.43 -9.52 -10.30
CA ASN A 79 -1.71 -10.76 -9.57
C ASN A 79 -3.03 -10.65 -8.78
N LEU A 80 -3.30 -9.51 -8.15
CA LEU A 80 -4.59 -9.27 -7.51
C LEU A 80 -5.76 -9.29 -8.51
N GLY A 81 -5.64 -8.60 -9.64
CA GLY A 81 -6.67 -8.57 -10.67
C GLY A 81 -6.93 -9.95 -11.27
N TYR A 82 -5.88 -10.73 -11.49
CA TYR A 82 -5.97 -12.12 -11.91
C TYR A 82 -6.72 -12.97 -10.90
N TYR A 83 -6.31 -12.90 -9.63
CA TYR A 83 -6.91 -13.68 -8.57
C TYR A 83 -8.39 -13.36 -8.38
N ARG A 84 -8.77 -12.08 -8.45
CA ARG A 84 -10.19 -11.70 -8.44
C ARG A 84 -10.96 -12.34 -9.59
N GLY A 85 -10.39 -12.31 -10.79
CA GLY A 85 -10.98 -12.96 -11.96
C GLY A 85 -11.13 -14.48 -11.81
N VAL A 86 -10.26 -15.14 -11.05
CA VAL A 86 -10.34 -16.58 -10.72
C VAL A 86 -11.42 -16.82 -9.66
N VAL A 87 -11.47 -16.02 -8.60
CA VAL A 87 -12.50 -16.11 -7.56
C VAL A 87 -13.89 -15.95 -8.17
N GLU A 88 -14.12 -14.91 -8.96
CA GLU A 88 -15.41 -14.66 -9.61
C GLU A 88 -15.83 -15.83 -10.53
N GLU A 89 -14.87 -16.43 -11.25
CA GLU A 89 -15.12 -17.54 -12.17
C GLU A 89 -15.44 -18.85 -11.44
N LEU A 90 -14.71 -19.16 -10.36
CA LEU A 90 -14.88 -20.41 -9.61
C LEU A 90 -16.05 -20.38 -8.63
N THR A 91 -16.38 -19.21 -8.06
CA THR A 91 -17.48 -19.09 -7.09
C THR A 91 -18.79 -18.62 -7.71
N GLY A 92 -18.75 -18.03 -8.91
CA GLY A 92 -19.91 -17.39 -9.54
C GLY A 92 -20.41 -16.14 -8.79
N CYS A 93 -19.62 -15.62 -7.85
CA CYS A 93 -19.96 -14.45 -7.06
C CYS A 93 -20.02 -13.17 -7.89
N ARG A 94 -20.83 -12.22 -7.43
CA ARG A 94 -20.81 -10.85 -7.97
C ARG A 94 -19.50 -10.17 -7.60
N SER A 95 -19.14 -9.15 -8.37
CA SER A 95 -17.88 -8.45 -8.19
C SER A 95 -17.70 -7.76 -6.83
N SER A 96 -18.79 -7.39 -6.14
CA SER A 96 -18.71 -6.88 -4.76
C SER A 96 -18.51 -7.99 -3.73
N GLU A 97 -19.09 -9.16 -3.96
CA GLU A 97 -18.97 -10.33 -3.08
C GLU A 97 -17.58 -10.95 -3.18
N SER A 98 -16.97 -10.93 -4.37
CA SER A 98 -15.60 -11.40 -4.59
C SER A 98 -14.58 -10.55 -3.82
N VAL A 99 -14.77 -9.23 -3.72
CA VAL A 99 -13.93 -8.34 -2.91
C VAL A 99 -13.99 -8.73 -1.43
N SER A 100 -15.19 -8.87 -0.85
CA SER A 100 -15.34 -9.30 0.54
C SER A 100 -14.75 -10.68 0.81
N ALA A 101 -14.89 -11.61 -0.14
CA ALA A 101 -14.29 -12.95 -0.02
C ALA A 101 -12.75 -12.87 0.00
N ILE A 102 -12.16 -12.09 -0.91
CA ILE A 102 -10.70 -11.91 -0.99
C ILE A 102 -10.15 -11.24 0.28
N GLU A 103 -10.85 -10.25 0.82
CA GLU A 103 -10.48 -9.58 2.08
C GLU A 103 -10.54 -10.54 3.28
N ALA A 104 -11.61 -11.34 3.37
CA ALA A 104 -11.74 -12.37 4.40
C ALA A 104 -10.62 -13.42 4.29
N PHE A 105 -10.30 -13.85 3.06
CA PHE A 105 -9.20 -14.76 2.78
C PHE A 105 -7.85 -14.17 3.21
N ALA A 106 -7.56 -12.93 2.84
CA ALA A 106 -6.33 -12.25 3.18
C ALA A 106 -6.14 -12.13 4.71
N THR A 107 -7.22 -11.79 5.43
CA THR A 107 -7.23 -11.75 6.90
C THR A 107 -6.94 -13.12 7.51
N GLY A 108 -7.57 -14.17 6.98
CA GLY A 108 -7.34 -15.52 7.46
C GLY A 108 -5.94 -16.05 7.16
N LEU A 109 -5.41 -15.75 5.97
CA LEU A 109 -4.04 -16.12 5.60
C LEU A 109 -3.03 -15.42 6.51
N LEU A 110 -3.21 -14.12 6.77
CA LEU A 110 -2.40 -13.39 7.73
C LEU A 110 -2.42 -14.07 9.11
N ALA A 111 -3.61 -14.41 9.61
CA ALA A 111 -3.79 -15.02 10.93
C ALA A 111 -3.27 -16.46 11.05
N ALA A 112 -3.28 -17.21 9.94
CA ALA A 112 -2.93 -18.63 9.90
C ALA A 112 -1.45 -18.89 9.55
N GLN A 113 -0.87 -18.07 8.67
CA GLN A 113 0.42 -18.35 8.04
C GLN A 113 1.49 -17.30 8.32
N SER A 114 1.13 -16.12 8.85
CA SER A 114 2.11 -15.10 9.19
C SER A 114 2.56 -15.19 10.65
N THR A 115 3.61 -14.43 10.96
CA THR A 115 4.04 -14.19 12.35
C THR A 115 3.80 -12.74 12.71
N VAL A 116 3.63 -12.48 14.01
CA VAL A 116 3.47 -11.12 14.52
C VAL A 116 4.68 -10.25 14.18
N ASP A 117 5.89 -10.81 14.26
CA ASP A 117 7.13 -10.08 13.97
C ASP A 117 7.25 -9.73 12.49
N ALA A 118 6.93 -10.67 11.59
CA ALA A 118 6.95 -10.42 10.15
C ALA A 118 5.94 -9.33 9.74
N PHE A 119 4.71 -9.40 10.27
CA PHE A 119 3.71 -8.36 10.02
C PHE A 119 4.13 -7.01 10.60
N ALA A 120 4.66 -6.98 11.83
CA ALA A 120 5.04 -5.74 12.48
C ALA A 120 6.22 -5.06 11.77
N GLU A 121 7.18 -5.85 11.25
CA GLU A 121 8.29 -5.33 10.45
C GLU A 121 7.80 -4.77 9.10
N TRP A 122 7.00 -5.54 8.37
CA TRP A 122 6.37 -5.08 7.14
C TRP A 122 5.56 -3.79 7.34
N PHE A 123 4.75 -3.74 8.41
CA PHE A 123 3.91 -2.58 8.70
C PHE A 123 4.74 -1.32 8.96
N VAL A 124 5.89 -1.49 9.61
CA VAL A 124 6.85 -0.40 9.79
C VAL A 124 7.42 0.03 8.45
N GLN A 125 7.94 -0.88 7.62
CA GLN A 125 8.50 -0.57 6.29
C GLN A 125 7.49 0.14 5.39
N LEU A 126 6.24 -0.33 5.37
CA LEU A 126 5.12 0.27 4.66
C LEU A 126 4.94 1.77 4.99
N LEU A 127 5.10 2.13 6.27
CA LEU A 127 4.97 3.52 6.73
C LEU A 127 6.24 4.33 6.46
N GLU A 128 7.42 3.72 6.59
CA GLU A 128 8.70 4.38 6.31
C GLU A 128 8.82 4.80 4.85
N HIS A 129 8.27 4.03 3.93
CA HIS A 129 8.25 4.39 2.51
C HIS A 129 7.31 5.55 2.16
N VAL A 130 6.50 6.06 3.10
CA VAL A 130 5.59 7.18 2.85
C VAL A 130 6.31 8.53 2.82
N ASP A 131 7.12 8.81 3.84
CA ASP A 131 7.87 10.08 3.96
C ASP A 131 9.33 9.90 4.45
N GLY A 132 9.81 8.65 4.56
CA GLY A 132 11.11 8.33 5.13
C GLY A 132 11.13 8.35 6.66
N THR A 133 12.33 8.19 7.22
CA THR A 133 12.58 8.31 8.66
C THR A 133 13.68 9.31 8.95
N HIS A 134 13.63 9.89 10.15
CA HIS A 134 14.67 10.79 10.67
C HIS A 134 14.98 10.47 12.12
N MET A 135 16.16 10.89 12.57
CA MET A 135 16.57 10.71 13.97
C MET A 135 16.10 11.90 14.81
N VAL A 136 15.48 11.60 15.94
CA VAL A 136 15.10 12.56 16.98
C VAL A 136 15.78 12.12 18.27
N GLY A 137 16.90 12.77 18.61
CA GLY A 137 17.81 12.27 19.64
C GLY A 137 18.37 10.91 19.24
N ALA A 138 18.12 9.88 20.05
CA ALA A 138 18.51 8.50 19.77
C ALA A 138 17.40 7.65 19.12
N ALA A 139 16.19 8.20 18.98
CA ALA A 139 15.06 7.48 18.42
C ALA A 139 14.94 7.71 16.91
N ARG A 140 14.65 6.64 16.16
CA ARG A 140 14.26 6.72 14.75
C ARG A 140 12.76 6.96 14.67
N CYS A 141 12.37 8.00 13.94
CA CYS A 141 11.00 8.50 13.91
C CYS A 141 10.48 8.66 12.49
N VAL A 142 9.16 8.63 12.34
CA VAL A 142 8.44 9.06 11.13
C VAL A 142 7.76 10.41 11.40
N PRO A 143 7.53 11.23 10.35
CA PRO A 143 6.80 12.49 10.50
C PRO A 143 5.30 12.26 10.73
N SER A 144 4.62 13.26 11.29
CA SER A 144 3.18 13.24 11.53
C SER A 144 2.35 13.03 10.25
N THR A 145 2.86 13.44 9.08
CA THR A 145 2.23 13.18 7.78
C THR A 145 2.10 11.70 7.45
N THR A 146 3.04 10.87 7.90
CA THR A 146 2.95 9.41 7.79
C THR A 146 1.87 8.86 8.72
N ILE A 147 1.74 9.42 9.92
CA ILE A 147 0.69 9.04 10.87
C ILE A 147 -0.70 9.45 10.37
N TYR A 148 -0.80 10.56 9.62
CA TYR A 148 -2.04 10.96 8.96
C TYR A 148 -2.48 9.94 7.90
N VAL A 149 -1.53 9.44 7.10
CA VAL A 149 -1.79 8.34 6.17
C VAL A 149 -2.27 7.10 6.94
N LEU A 150 -1.61 6.74 8.04
CA LEU A 150 -2.03 5.63 8.89
C LEU A 150 -3.45 5.81 9.46
N HIS A 151 -3.77 7.00 9.98
CA HIS A 151 -5.10 7.34 10.51
C HIS A 151 -6.19 7.16 9.44
N THR A 152 -5.89 7.61 8.22
CA THR A 152 -6.78 7.49 7.06
C THR A 152 -6.96 6.03 6.65
N VAL A 153 -5.85 5.28 6.52
CA VAL A 153 -5.84 3.87 6.12
C VAL A 153 -6.55 3.00 7.13
N LEU A 154 -6.42 3.27 8.42
CA LEU A 154 -7.13 2.51 9.45
C LEU A 154 -8.57 2.98 9.67
N LYS A 155 -9.02 4.02 8.94
CA LYS A 155 -10.33 4.64 9.13
C LYS A 155 -10.62 4.99 10.60
N ILE A 156 -9.59 5.41 11.36
CA ILE A 156 -9.69 5.65 12.81
C ILE A 156 -10.82 6.64 13.13
N GLY A 157 -10.95 7.71 12.36
CA GLY A 157 -12.03 8.69 12.54
C GLY A 157 -13.43 8.10 12.37
N ALA A 158 -13.61 7.12 11.48
CA ALA A 158 -14.90 6.48 11.27
C ALA A 158 -15.20 5.39 12.32
N VAL A 159 -14.17 4.62 12.69
CA VAL A 159 -14.31 3.45 13.56
C VAL A 159 -14.29 3.83 15.04
N MET A 160 -13.34 4.68 15.44
CA MET A 160 -13.12 5.07 16.84
C MET A 160 -13.75 6.42 17.19
N GLN A 161 -14.23 7.17 16.20
CA GLN A 161 -14.71 8.55 16.39
C GLN A 161 -13.63 9.49 16.97
N GLU A 162 -12.37 9.18 16.70
CA GLU A 162 -11.21 9.94 17.17
C GLU A 162 -10.65 10.83 16.05
N SER A 163 -10.38 12.09 16.39
CA SER A 163 -9.73 13.02 15.46
C SER A 163 -8.27 12.64 15.21
N PHE A 164 -7.69 13.15 14.13
CA PHE A 164 -6.27 12.91 13.84
C PHE A 164 -5.38 13.43 14.98
N GLU A 165 -5.71 14.58 15.57
CA GLU A 165 -4.97 15.17 16.69
C GLU A 165 -5.00 14.28 17.92
N GLN A 166 -6.15 13.69 18.25
CA GLN A 166 -6.28 12.75 19.37
C GLN A 166 -5.45 11.49 19.15
N PHE A 167 -5.49 10.96 17.93
CA PHE A 167 -4.71 9.78 17.54
C PHE A 167 -3.20 10.05 17.58
N LEU A 168 -2.76 11.22 17.09
CA LEU A 168 -1.35 11.62 17.12
C LEU A 168 -0.86 11.86 18.57
N GLU A 169 -1.68 12.51 19.39
CA GLU A 169 -1.41 12.77 20.80
C GLU A 169 -1.21 11.47 21.60
N MET A 170 -1.95 10.42 21.29
CA MET A 170 -1.77 9.10 21.91
C MET A 170 -0.35 8.56 21.68
N PHE A 171 0.15 8.59 20.44
CA PHE A 171 1.52 8.16 20.15
C PHE A 171 2.55 9.06 20.84
N HIS A 172 2.31 10.37 20.85
CA HIS A 172 3.20 11.33 21.46
C HIS A 172 3.33 11.10 22.97
N ARG A 173 2.21 10.94 23.68
CA ARG A 173 2.18 10.59 25.11
C ARG A 173 2.88 9.27 25.40
N ALA A 174 2.65 8.24 24.59
CA ALA A 174 3.34 6.97 24.74
C ALA A 174 4.86 7.12 24.58
N GLY A 175 5.30 7.95 23.62
CA GLY A 175 6.72 8.27 23.41
C GLY A 175 7.36 8.97 24.62
N LEU A 176 6.68 9.96 25.19
CA LEU A 176 7.13 10.65 26.41
C LEU A 176 7.20 9.68 27.61
N GLN A 177 6.18 8.84 27.80
CA GLN A 177 6.12 7.88 28.91
C GLN A 177 7.23 6.83 28.84
N LEU A 178 7.62 6.41 27.65
CA LEU A 178 8.72 5.47 27.43
C LEU A 178 10.10 6.15 27.39
N GLY A 179 10.17 7.47 27.58
CA GLY A 179 11.42 8.23 27.51
C GLY A 179 12.05 8.27 26.11
N LEU A 180 11.26 8.01 25.06
CA LEU A 180 11.69 8.03 23.66
C LEU A 180 11.68 9.45 23.08
N LEU A 181 10.84 10.32 23.66
CA LEU A 181 10.70 11.72 23.30
C LEU A 181 10.91 12.59 24.54
N SER A 182 11.37 13.84 24.34
CA SER A 182 11.50 14.85 25.40
C SER A 182 10.40 15.92 25.31
N LEU A 183 10.12 16.58 26.43
CA LEU A 183 9.18 17.71 26.48
C LEU A 183 9.63 18.92 25.64
N GLU A 184 10.92 19.02 25.34
CA GLU A 184 11.42 20.07 24.43
C GLU A 184 11.06 19.76 22.97
N GLN A 185 11.05 18.47 22.62
CA GLN A 185 10.64 18.00 21.28
C GLN A 185 9.14 18.16 21.06
N GLU A 186 8.32 18.04 22.10
CA GLU A 186 6.89 18.36 22.08
C GLU A 186 6.62 19.81 21.65
N ARG A 187 7.51 20.74 22.03
CA ARG A 187 7.37 22.17 21.73
C ARG A 187 7.83 22.52 20.31
N MET A 188 8.53 21.62 19.62
CA MET A 188 8.92 21.82 18.24
C MET A 188 7.73 21.52 17.32
N SER A 189 7.53 22.34 16.28
CA SER A 189 6.40 22.25 15.36
C SER A 189 6.34 20.97 14.52
N THR A 190 7.36 20.11 14.60
CA THR A 190 7.47 18.88 13.82
C THR A 190 7.20 17.66 14.69
N THR A 191 5.92 17.38 14.96
CA THR A 191 5.51 16.18 15.68
C THR A 191 6.00 14.93 14.94
N SER A 192 6.83 14.13 15.63
CA SER A 192 7.49 12.96 15.08
C SER A 192 7.22 11.76 15.98
N ILE A 193 6.92 10.60 15.39
CA ILE A 193 6.55 9.40 16.16
C ILE A 193 7.66 8.35 16.06
N PRO A 194 8.19 7.85 17.19
CA PRO A 194 9.18 6.78 17.20
C PRO A 194 8.67 5.50 16.54
N VAL A 195 9.47 4.92 15.66
CA VAL A 195 9.14 3.68 14.92
C VAL A 195 8.85 2.51 15.88
N VAL A 196 9.52 2.46 17.03
CA VAL A 196 9.27 1.42 18.04
C VAL A 196 7.81 1.42 18.52
N LEU A 197 7.15 2.59 18.60
CA LEU A 197 5.74 2.66 18.95
C LEU A 197 4.85 2.12 17.84
N LEU A 198 5.21 2.36 16.57
CA LEU A 198 4.51 1.79 15.42
C LEU A 198 4.60 0.26 15.42
N LYS A 199 5.76 -0.30 15.78
CA LYS A 199 5.93 -1.75 15.91
C LYS A 199 5.05 -2.36 17.01
N VAL A 200 4.97 -1.69 18.18
CA VAL A 200 4.08 -2.10 19.27
C VAL A 200 2.61 -2.03 18.84
N PHE A 201 2.23 -0.95 18.14
CA PHE A 201 0.90 -0.78 17.58
C PHE A 201 0.56 -1.88 16.56
N ALA A 202 1.46 -2.17 15.62
CA ALA A 202 1.29 -3.23 14.62
C ALA A 202 1.13 -4.61 15.26
N THR A 203 1.88 -4.88 16.33
CA THR A 203 1.75 -6.12 17.12
C THR A 203 0.34 -6.28 17.67
N THR A 204 -0.22 -5.21 18.24
CA THR A 204 -1.58 -5.19 18.81
C THR A 204 -2.63 -5.38 17.71
N LEU A 205 -2.42 -4.74 16.56
CA LEU A 205 -3.30 -4.86 15.41
C LEU A 205 -3.32 -6.28 14.84
N TYR A 206 -2.15 -6.91 14.68
CA TYR A 206 -2.03 -8.30 14.24
C TYR A 206 -2.76 -9.27 15.17
N GLN A 207 -2.60 -9.10 16.48
CA GLN A 207 -3.29 -9.91 17.48
C GLN A 207 -4.80 -9.75 17.38
N SER A 208 -5.28 -8.54 17.08
CA SER A 208 -6.70 -8.25 16.88
C SER A 208 -7.26 -8.94 15.63
N PHE A 209 -6.54 -8.89 14.50
CA PHE A 209 -6.90 -9.65 13.30
C PHE A 209 -6.95 -11.16 13.58
N SER A 210 -5.89 -11.69 14.21
CA SER A 210 -5.78 -13.12 14.51
C SER A 210 -6.89 -13.60 15.45
N THR A 211 -7.21 -12.83 16.49
CA THR A 211 -8.25 -13.18 17.46
C THR A 211 -9.64 -13.11 16.84
N THR A 212 -9.91 -12.07 16.05
CA THR A 212 -11.19 -11.90 15.34
C THR A 212 -11.41 -13.00 14.32
N PHE A 213 -10.39 -13.34 13.53
CA PHE A 213 -10.51 -14.43 12.55
C PHE A 213 -10.83 -15.77 13.22
N ARG A 214 -10.12 -16.11 14.31
CA ARG A 214 -10.35 -17.36 15.06
C ARG A 214 -11.73 -17.40 15.72
N SER A 215 -12.23 -16.26 16.21
CA SER A 215 -13.55 -16.20 16.85
C SER A 215 -14.69 -16.41 15.85
N LEU A 216 -14.52 -15.93 14.61
CA LEU A 216 -15.50 -16.08 13.54
C LEU A 216 -15.55 -17.50 12.94
N ARG A 217 -14.58 -18.37 13.26
CA ARG A 217 -14.49 -19.76 12.76
C ARG A 217 -14.64 -19.86 11.24
N LEU A 218 -14.09 -18.90 10.51
CA LEU A 218 -14.14 -18.87 9.05
C LEU A 218 -13.34 -20.05 8.49
N ASN A 219 -13.89 -20.73 7.49
CA ASN A 219 -13.18 -21.78 6.76
C ASN A 219 -12.53 -21.18 5.50
N LEU A 220 -11.22 -21.32 5.37
CA LEU A 220 -10.47 -20.85 4.20
C LEU A 220 -10.58 -21.78 3.00
N ASP A 221 -10.99 -23.03 3.20
CA ASP A 221 -11.05 -24.06 2.16
C ASP A 221 -12.06 -23.73 1.04
N THR A 222 -12.96 -22.77 1.27
CA THR A 222 -13.97 -22.35 0.30
C THR A 222 -13.47 -21.30 -0.68
N ILE A 223 -12.29 -20.73 -0.48
CA ILE A 223 -11.74 -19.67 -1.33
C ILE A 223 -10.53 -20.23 -2.08
N PRO A 224 -10.47 -20.06 -3.41
CA PRO A 224 -9.33 -20.51 -4.22
C PRO A 224 -7.99 -20.01 -3.66
N GLU A 225 -6.93 -20.77 -3.82
CA GLU A 225 -5.59 -20.34 -3.40
C GLU A 225 -5.13 -19.11 -4.18
N TYR A 226 -4.41 -18.20 -3.51
CA TYR A 226 -3.83 -17.03 -4.16
C TYR A 226 -2.56 -17.40 -4.95
N VAL A 227 -2.74 -17.63 -6.25
CA VAL A 227 -1.65 -17.91 -7.18
C VAL A 227 -1.18 -16.62 -7.85
N ARG A 228 0.14 -16.44 -7.95
CA ARG A 228 0.80 -15.28 -8.58
C ARG A 228 1.45 -15.65 -9.92
N PRO A 229 0.70 -15.68 -11.02
CA PRO A 229 1.30 -16.01 -12.31
C PRO A 229 2.24 -14.90 -12.82
N PHE A 230 1.97 -13.64 -12.49
CA PHE A 230 2.71 -12.50 -12.99
C PHE A 230 3.97 -12.27 -12.16
N THR A 231 5.12 -12.64 -12.72
CA THR A 231 6.44 -12.34 -12.18
C THR A 231 7.31 -11.74 -13.29
N TYR A 232 8.43 -11.11 -12.91
CA TYR A 232 9.40 -10.56 -13.86
C TYR A 232 9.96 -11.61 -14.84
N SER A 233 9.96 -12.90 -14.46
CA SER A 233 10.48 -13.98 -15.31
C SER A 233 9.40 -14.59 -16.22
N THR A 234 8.13 -14.59 -15.79
CA THR A 234 7.04 -15.22 -16.55
C THR A 234 6.50 -14.36 -17.70
N PHE A 235 6.66 -13.04 -17.66
CA PHE A 235 6.07 -12.15 -18.66
C PHE A 235 7.00 -11.02 -19.17
N PRO A 236 8.10 -11.37 -19.87
CA PRO A 236 9.06 -10.38 -20.38
C PRO A 236 8.45 -9.38 -21.37
N LEU A 237 7.46 -9.79 -22.16
CA LEU A 237 6.76 -8.92 -23.11
C LEU A 237 5.90 -7.86 -22.40
N LEU A 238 5.26 -8.21 -21.28
CA LEU A 238 4.49 -7.26 -20.48
C LEU A 238 5.40 -6.17 -19.89
N ARG A 239 6.59 -6.58 -19.43
CA ARG A 239 7.60 -5.65 -18.94
C ARG A 239 8.06 -4.68 -20.02
N ALA A 240 8.32 -5.18 -21.24
CA ALA A 240 8.77 -4.33 -22.35
C ALA A 240 7.72 -3.28 -22.74
N ASP A 241 6.45 -3.70 -22.89
CA ASP A 241 5.31 -2.81 -23.18
C ASP A 241 5.15 -1.75 -22.08
N PHE A 242 5.23 -2.15 -20.80
CA PHE A 242 5.16 -1.22 -19.69
C PHE A 242 6.32 -0.20 -19.68
N GLN A 243 7.56 -0.69 -19.89
CA GLN A 243 8.76 0.14 -19.92
C GLN A 243 8.68 1.22 -21.01
N GLU A 244 8.26 0.83 -22.21
CA GLU A 244 8.10 1.74 -23.34
C GLU A 244 7.10 2.86 -23.01
N ARG A 245 5.94 2.51 -22.44
CA ARG A 245 4.92 3.49 -22.04
C ARG A 245 5.42 4.44 -20.94
N LEU A 246 6.17 3.91 -19.97
CA LEU A 246 6.75 4.72 -18.89
C LEU A 246 7.77 5.72 -19.45
N GLU A 247 8.65 5.29 -20.35
CA GLU A 247 9.65 6.15 -21.00
C GLU A 247 8.99 7.29 -21.79
N VAL A 248 7.93 6.98 -22.55
CA VAL A 248 7.14 7.98 -23.27
C VAL A 248 6.52 9.00 -22.31
N ALA A 249 5.92 8.53 -21.21
CA ALA A 249 5.29 9.41 -20.23
C ALA A 249 6.30 10.34 -19.52
N VAL A 250 7.45 9.80 -19.11
CA VAL A 250 8.52 10.57 -18.44
C VAL A 250 9.13 11.60 -19.39
N LYS A 251 9.35 11.23 -20.66
CA LYS A 251 9.85 12.16 -21.68
C LYS A 251 8.87 13.31 -21.93
N GLY A 252 7.58 13.02 -22.05
CA GLY A 252 6.54 14.04 -22.26
C GLY A 252 6.49 15.08 -21.14
N LEU A 253 6.69 14.68 -19.88
CA LEU A 253 6.79 15.64 -18.78
C LEU A 253 8.04 16.51 -18.81
N SER A 254 9.16 15.92 -19.21
CA SER A 254 10.42 16.66 -19.32
C SER A 254 10.28 17.79 -20.35
N GLU A 255 9.59 17.53 -21.46
CA GLU A 255 9.32 18.53 -22.51
C GLU A 255 8.37 19.65 -22.01
N LEU A 256 7.34 19.32 -21.24
CA LEU A 256 6.42 20.31 -20.63
C LEU A 256 7.10 21.22 -19.60
N SER A 257 8.05 20.69 -18.82
CA SER A 257 8.79 21.47 -17.81
C SER A 257 9.75 22.51 -18.43
N VAL A 258 10.19 22.30 -19.67
CA VAL A 258 11.09 23.21 -20.38
C VAL A 258 10.33 24.37 -21.02
N SER A 259 9.12 24.13 -21.54
CA SER A 259 8.29 25.18 -22.17
C SER A 259 7.81 26.24 -21.17
N ASP A 260 7.50 25.87 -19.93
CA ASP A 260 7.03 26.80 -18.90
C ASP A 260 8.13 27.75 -18.39
N THR A 261 9.41 27.41 -18.58
CA THR A 261 10.53 28.28 -18.17
C THR A 261 10.93 29.33 -19.21
N THR A 262 10.51 29.18 -20.47
CA THR A 262 10.88 30.11 -21.56
C THR A 262 10.01 31.36 -21.68
N ASP A 263 8.84 31.39 -21.04
CA ASP A 263 7.88 32.51 -21.14
C ASP A 263 8.02 33.57 -20.03
N LEU A 264 9.02 33.45 -19.14
CA LEU A 264 9.26 34.40 -18.04
C LEU A 264 10.52 35.28 -18.23
N SER A 265 11.19 35.20 -19.38
CA SER A 265 12.36 36.03 -19.70
C SER A 265 12.10 37.17 -20.70
N GLU A 266 10.86 37.36 -21.15
CA GLU A 266 10.44 38.52 -21.95
C GLU A 266 9.37 39.32 -21.20
N GLY A 267 9.81 40.12 -20.22
CA GLY A 267 8.97 41.07 -19.47
C GLY A 267 9.79 42.09 -18.72
#